data_AF-A0A2K3LVD8-F1
#
_entry.id   AF-A0A2K3LVD8-F1
#
_cell.length_a   1.000
_cell.length_b   1.000
_cell.length_c   1.000
_cell.angle_alpha   90.00
_cell.angle_beta   90.00
_cell.angle_gamma   90.00
#
_symmetry.space_group_name_H-M   'P 1'
#
loop_
_entity.id
_entity.type
_entity.pdbx_description
1 polymer ?
#
loop_
_entity_poly.entity_id
_entity_poly.type
_entity_poly.pdbx_seq_one_letter_code
_entity_poly.pdbx_strand_id
1 'polypeptide(L)'
;AVSAIDTSGISLFKELKATMEKKGVELVLVNPLAEVIEKLKKADESNTFIRADNLFLTVGEAVASLSSTMKTQSTTTEEAHTIVPHY
;
A
#
# COMPACT_ATOMS: atom_id res chain seq x y z
N ALA A 1 8.56 15.57 -7.50
CA ALA A 1 8.67 14.97 -6.14
C ALA A 1 8.05 15.94 -5.15
N VAL A 2 7.44 15.43 -4.08
CA VAL A 2 7.02 16.27 -2.94
C VAL A 2 8.23 16.40 -2.01
N SER A 3 8.68 17.63 -1.76
CA SER A 3 9.93 17.89 -1.06
C SER A 3 9.78 18.22 0.43
N ALA A 4 8.61 18.72 0.84
CA ALA A 4 8.35 19.14 2.21
C ALA A 4 6.90 18.84 2.61
N ILE A 5 6.68 18.71 3.92
CA ILE A 5 5.36 18.55 4.54
C ILE A 5 5.36 19.24 5.90
N ASP A 6 4.26 19.88 6.26
CA ASP A 6 4.07 20.56 7.54
C ASP A 6 3.10 19.76 8.43
N THR A 7 2.80 20.28 9.62
CA THR A 7 1.88 19.64 10.57
C THR A 7 0.50 19.40 9.97
N SER A 8 -0.03 20.37 9.20
CA SER A 8 -1.36 20.25 8.59
C SER A 8 -1.39 19.17 7.51
N GLY A 9 -0.36 19.09 6.66
CA GLY A 9 -0.21 18.03 5.67
C GLY A 9 -0.09 16.63 6.27
N ILE A 10 0.60 16.50 7.41
CA ILE A 10 0.70 15.22 8.13
C ILE A 10 -0.69 14.78 8.64
N SER A 11 -1.43 15.67 9.30
CA SER A 11 -2.78 15.36 9.80
C SER A 11 -3.72 14.95 8.67
N LEU A 12 -3.71 15.71 7.57
CA LEU A 12 -4.48 15.38 6.37
C LEU A 12 -4.12 14.00 5.80
N PHE A 13 -2.83 13.69 5.71
CA PHE A 13 -2.38 12.40 5.20
C PHE A 13 -2.85 11.23 6.06
N LYS A 14 -2.84 11.37 7.40
CA LYS A 14 -3.35 10.37 8.33
C LYS A 14 -4.84 10.11 8.13
N GLU A 15 -5.63 11.18 8.05
CA GLU A 15 -7.08 11.08 7.82
C GLU A 15 -7.41 10.46 6.46
N LEU A 16 -6.68 10.87 5.42
CA LEU A 16 -6.82 10.31 4.07
C LEU A 16 -6.54 8.80 4.08
N LYS A 17 -5.40 8.38 4.64
CA LYS A 17 -5.03 6.95 4.69
C LYS A 17 -6.08 6.13 5.44
N ALA A 18 -6.49 6.56 6.63
CA ALA A 18 -7.52 5.88 7.40
C ALA A 18 -8.88 5.80 6.65
N THR A 19 -9.22 6.84 5.88
CA THR A 19 -10.44 6.87 5.07
C THR A 19 -10.35 5.91 3.88
N MET A 20 -9.19 5.81 3.22
CA MET A 20 -8.96 4.88 2.12
C MET A 20 -8.94 3.42 2.61
N GLU A 21 -8.28 3.13 3.74
CA GLU A 21 -8.25 1.80 4.35
C GLU A 21 -9.67 1.31 4.70
N LYS A 22 -10.53 2.16 5.27
CA LYS A 22 -11.94 1.84 5.54
C LYS A 22 -12.75 1.53 4.27
N LYS A 23 -12.29 1.96 3.11
CA LYS A 23 -12.89 1.69 1.80
C LYS A 23 -12.23 0.50 1.08
N GLY A 24 -11.27 -0.17 1.72
CA GLY A 24 -10.49 -1.25 1.09
C GLY A 24 -9.54 -0.75 0.00
N VAL A 25 -9.16 0.52 0.03
CA VAL A 25 -8.23 1.13 -0.93
C VAL A 25 -6.86 1.28 -0.28
N GLU A 26 -5.85 0.67 -0.89
CA GLU A 26 -4.46 0.81 -0.47
C GLU A 26 -3.85 2.12 -1.01
N LEU A 27 -3.10 2.82 -0.15
CA LEU A 27 -2.40 4.05 -0.49
C LEU A 27 -0.89 3.80 -0.51
N VAL A 28 -0.24 4.15 -1.61
CA VAL A 28 1.22 4.09 -1.78
C VAL A 28 1.79 5.49 -2.05
N LEU A 29 3.05 5.69 -1.68
CA LEU A 29 3.78 6.93 -1.92
C LEU A 29 4.83 6.72 -3.01
N VAL A 30 4.87 7.64 -3.98
CA VAL A 30 5.86 7.65 -5.05
C VAL A 30 6.73 8.89 -4.93
N ASN A 31 8.04 8.69 -4.89
CA ASN A 31 9.07 9.73 -4.85
C ASN A 31 8.84 10.83 -3.78
N PRO A 32 8.55 10.50 -2.51
CA PRO A 32 8.69 11.49 -1.44
C PRO A 32 10.18 11.70 -1.14
N LEU A 33 10.56 12.95 -0.89
CA LEU A 33 11.94 13.24 -0.46
C LEU A 33 12.15 12.91 1.02
N ALA A 34 13.43 12.84 1.42
CA ALA A 34 13.84 12.42 2.76
C ALA A 34 13.13 13.17 3.90
N GLU A 35 12.97 14.50 3.77
CA GLU A 35 12.27 15.32 4.78
C GLU A 35 10.82 14.86 5.00
N VAL A 36 10.11 14.54 3.91
CA VAL A 36 8.72 14.07 3.97
C VAL A 36 8.66 12.70 4.65
N ILE A 37 9.56 11.78 4.27
CA ILE A 37 9.64 10.44 4.87
C ILE A 37 9.94 10.54 6.37
N GLU A 38 10.89 11.37 6.77
CA GLU A 38 11.28 11.57 8.17
C GLU A 38 10.12 12.11 9.00
N LYS A 39 9.44 13.15 8.51
CA LYS A 39 8.31 13.77 9.22
C LYS A 39 7.12 12.84 9.34
N LEU A 40 6.79 12.07 8.29
CA LEU A 40 5.73 11.08 8.34
C LEU A 40 6.05 9.94 9.32
N LYS A 41 7.29 9.43 9.32
CA LYS A 41 7.75 8.42 10.29
C LYS A 41 7.71 8.94 11.73
N LYS A 42 8.16 10.16 11.97
CA LYS A 42 8.13 10.77 13.31
C LYS A 42 6.70 10.94 13.83
N ALA A 43 5.75 11.20 12.96
CA ALA A 43 4.34 11.30 13.30
C ALA A 43 3.64 9.93 13.43
N ASP A 44 4.33 8.83 13.12
CA ASP A 44 3.79 7.47 13.11
C ASP A 44 4.07 6.71 14.39
N GLU A 45 3.27 7.00 15.43
CA GLU A 45 3.39 6.36 16.75
C GLU A 45 3.27 4.82 16.70
N SER A 46 2.59 4.30 15.69
CA SER A 46 2.31 2.86 15.52
C SER A 46 3.23 2.16 14.52
N ASN A 47 4.10 2.92 13.83
CA ASN A 47 4.92 2.45 12.71
C ASN A 47 4.09 1.73 11.61
N THR A 48 2.88 2.24 11.32
CA THR A 48 1.95 1.66 10.33
C THR A 48 1.69 2.55 9.11
N PHE A 49 2.09 3.82 9.13
CA PHE A 49 1.90 4.78 8.05
C PHE A 49 2.87 4.56 6.89
N ILE A 50 4.16 4.37 7.18
CA ILE A 50 5.21 4.23 6.16
C ILE A 50 5.83 2.84 6.27
N ARG A 51 5.22 1.89 5.57
CA ARG A 51 5.84 0.57 5.35
C ARG A 51 6.69 0.61 4.07
N ALA A 52 7.78 -0.16 4.06
CA ALA A 52 8.74 -0.16 2.96
C ALA A 52 8.15 -0.67 1.64
N ASP A 53 7.14 -1.53 1.71
CA ASP A 53 6.36 -2.05 0.58
C ASP A 53 5.43 -1.00 -0.06
N ASN A 54 5.13 0.10 0.64
CA ASN A 54 4.24 1.17 0.17
C ASN A 54 4.99 2.44 -0.25
N LEU A 55 6.30 2.34 -0.50
CA LEU A 55 7.17 3.44 -0.90
C LEU A 55 7.93 3.09 -2.17
N PHE A 56 7.73 3.87 -3.22
CA PHE A 56 8.34 3.65 -4.54
C PHE A 56 9.11 4.88 -4.99
N LEU A 57 10.18 4.69 -5.77
CA LEU A 57 10.94 5.81 -6.33
C LEU A 57 10.28 6.33 -7.61
N THR A 58 9.68 5.44 -8.39
CA THR A 58 9.01 5.79 -9.65
C THR A 58 7.58 5.24 -9.72
N VAL A 59 6.76 5.88 -10.56
CA VAL A 59 5.40 5.39 -10.84
C VAL A 59 5.45 4.02 -11.51
N GLY A 60 6.44 3.78 -12.38
CA GLY A 60 6.61 2.50 -13.07
C GLY A 60 6.80 1.33 -12.11
N GLU A 61 7.65 1.51 -11.08
CA GLU A 61 7.86 0.50 -10.03
C GLU A 61 6.57 0.25 -9.22
N ALA A 62 5.88 1.32 -8.83
CA ALA A 62 4.62 1.21 -8.10
C ALA A 62 3.56 0.43 -8.90
N VAL A 63 3.38 0.76 -10.18
CA VAL A 63 2.41 0.09 -11.06
C VAL A 63 2.79 -1.36 -11.28
N ALA A 64 4.07 -1.66 -11.53
CA ALA A 64 4.54 -3.03 -11.75
C ALA A 64 4.32 -3.92 -10.50
N SER A 65 4.63 -3.40 -9.31
CA SER A 65 4.42 -4.09 -8.03
C SER A 65 2.93 -4.38 -7.79
N LEU A 66 2.09 -3.34 -7.83
CA LEU A 66 0.66 -3.45 -7.53
C LEU A 66 -0.10 -4.31 -8.56
N SER A 67 0.23 -4.18 -9.85
CA SER A 67 -0.38 -5.00 -10.91
C SER A 67 -0.10 -6.49 -10.74
N SER A 68 1.04 -6.84 -10.14
CA SER A 68 1.41 -8.24 -9.88
C SER A 68 0.60 -8.82 -8.72
N THR A 69 0.44 -8.07 -7.64
CA THR A 69 -0.40 -8.44 -6.48
C THR A 69 -1.85 -8.69 -6.87
N MET A 70 -2.42 -7.85 -7.75
CA MET A 70 -3.80 -7.99 -8.23
C MET A 70 -4.02 -9.25 -9.09
N LYS A 71 -3.02 -9.65 -9.88
CA LYS A 71 -3.10 -10.86 -10.72
C LYS A 71 -3.11 -12.13 -9.87
N THR A 72 -2.33 -12.17 -8.80
CA THR A 72 -2.27 -13.29 -7.85
C THR A 72 -3.62 -13.55 -7.15
N GLN A 73 -4.44 -12.53 -6.96
CA GLN A 73 -5.77 -12.68 -6.34
C GLN A 73 -6.83 -13.29 -7.29
N SER A 74 -6.58 -13.30 -8.60
CA SER A 74 -7.53 -13.80 -9.60
C SER A 74 -7.36 -15.29 -9.93
N THR A 75 -6.40 -16.01 -9.33
CA THR A 75 -6.07 -17.41 -9.66
C THR A 75 -6.33 -18.43 -8.55
N THR A 76 -7.11 -18.11 -7.52
CA THR A 76 -7.59 -19.14 -6.58
C THR A 76 -9.02 -19.55 -6.93
N THR A 77 -9.15 -20.41 -7.93
CA THR A 77 -10.25 -21.38 -8.02
C THR A 77 -9.72 -22.60 -8.75
N GLU A 78 -9.47 -23.67 -8.01
CA GLU A 78 -10.04 -24.98 -8.30
C GLU A 78 -9.96 -25.84 -7.04
N GLU A 79 -11.12 -26.04 -6.42
CA GLU A 79 -11.34 -27.10 -5.45
C GLU A 79 -11.05 -28.44 -6.13
N ALA A 80 -10.05 -29.18 -5.64
CA ALA A 80 -9.91 -30.59 -5.97
C ALA A 80 -11.01 -31.36 -5.21
N HIS A 81 -12.22 -31.39 -5.76
CA HIS A 81 -13.26 -32.30 -5.31
C HIS A 81 -12.89 -33.71 -5.77
N THR A 82 -12.44 -34.54 -4.81
CA THR A 82 -12.12 -35.95 -5.01
C THR A 82 -13.35 -36.70 -5.55
N ILE A 83 -13.34 -37.04 -6.83
CA ILE A 83 -14.26 -38.07 -7.35
C ILE A 83 -13.59 -39.41 -7.09
N VAL A 84 -14.05 -40.12 -6.05
CA VAL A 84 -13.75 -41.54 -5.84
C VAL A 84 -14.55 -42.34 -6.88
N PRO A 85 -13.92 -43.06 -7.84
CA PRO A 85 -14.65 -43.98 -8.68
C PRO A 85 -15.01 -45.22 -7.84
N HIS A 86 -16.30 -45.47 -7.72
CA HIS A 86 -16.83 -46.70 -7.16
C HIS A 86 -16.89 -47.74 -8.29
N TYR A 87 -16.00 -48.73 -8.27
CA TYR A 87 -16.19 -50.04 -8.91
C TYR A 87 -15.43 -51.10 -8.12
#